data_AF-A0A2M7R5M0-F1
#
_entry.id   AF-A0A2M7R5M0-F1
#
_cell.length_a   1.000
_cell.length_b   1.000
_cell.length_c   1.000
_cell.angle_alpha   90.00
_cell.angle_beta   90.00
_cell.angle_gamma   90.00
#
_symmetry.space_group_name_H-M   'P 1'
#
loop_
_entity.id
_entity.type
_entity.pdbx_description
1 polymer ?
#
loop_
_entity_poly.entity_id
_entity_poly.type
_entity_poly.pdbx_seq_one_letter_code
_entity_poly.pdbx_strand_id
1 'polypeptide(L)'
;MTLDINLKDLLLEKKSTILKRWFNMILETYPSTTSNFLKKQKNCFANPVGYNISQGINGIFDELLNEADTDKVSPFLDNIIRIKAVQDFSPSQAMSFIFLLKKA
;
A
#
# COMPACT_ATOMS: atom_id res chain seq x y z
N MET A 1 -31.01 -14.60 -11.68
CA MET A 1 -30.20 -15.11 -10.55
C MET A 1 -29.06 -14.13 -10.35
N THR A 2 -29.28 -13.09 -9.56
CA THR A 2 -28.21 -12.15 -9.17
C THR A 2 -27.27 -12.91 -8.26
N LEU A 3 -25.99 -13.05 -8.65
CA LEU A 3 -24.98 -13.45 -7.67
C LEU A 3 -24.95 -12.35 -6.61
N ASP A 4 -25.32 -12.66 -5.38
CA ASP A 4 -25.02 -11.81 -4.23
C ASP A 4 -23.50 -11.78 -4.06
N ILE A 5 -22.86 -10.79 -4.67
CA ILE A 5 -21.43 -10.52 -4.50
C ILE A 5 -21.26 -10.01 -3.07
N ASN A 6 -20.58 -10.79 -2.23
CA ASN A 6 -20.19 -10.32 -0.92
C ASN A 6 -19.02 -9.33 -1.02
N LEU A 7 -18.77 -8.57 0.05
CA LEU A 7 -17.73 -7.54 0.05
C LEU A 7 -16.35 -8.09 -0.30
N LYS A 8 -16.00 -9.30 0.16
CA LYS A 8 -14.70 -9.93 -0.10
C LYS A 8 -14.51 -10.19 -1.60
N ASP A 9 -15.54 -10.70 -2.26
CA ASP A 9 -15.50 -10.98 -3.71
C ASP A 9 -15.34 -9.68 -4.51
N LEU A 10 -16.06 -8.61 -4.12
CA LEU A 10 -15.91 -7.30 -4.74
C LEU A 10 -14.50 -6.72 -4.56
N LEU A 11 -13.92 -6.85 -3.36
CA LEU A 11 -12.56 -6.40 -3.06
C LEU A 11 -11.51 -7.17 -3.86
N LEU A 12 -11.69 -8.49 -4.02
CA LEU A 12 -10.84 -9.33 -4.86
C LEU A 12 -10.92 -8.92 -6.34
N GLU A 13 -12.13 -8.71 -6.87
CA GLU A 13 -12.34 -8.27 -8.26
C GLU A 13 -11.68 -6.91 -8.52
N LYS A 14 -11.77 -5.97 -7.56
CA LYS A 14 -11.23 -4.61 -7.70
C LYS A 14 -9.79 -4.45 -7.19
N LYS A 15 -9.14 -5.52 -6.73
CA LYS A 15 -7.81 -5.48 -6.06
C LYS A 15 -6.79 -4.61 -6.80
N SER A 16 -6.59 -4.85 -8.10
CA SER A 16 -5.59 -4.10 -8.89
C SER A 16 -5.88 -2.58 -8.91
N THR A 17 -7.14 -2.19 -9.07
CA THR A 17 -7.57 -0.79 -9.08
C THR A 17 -7.37 -0.14 -7.71
N ILE A 18 -7.76 -0.84 -6.64
CA ILE A 18 -7.60 -0.37 -5.26
C ILE A 18 -6.12 -0.19 -4.93
N LEU A 19 -5.28 -1.20 -5.19
CA LEU A 19 -3.85 -1.14 -4.91
C LEU A 19 -3.16 -0.01 -5.68
N LYS A 20 -3.50 0.18 -6.97
CA LYS A 20 -2.96 1.28 -7.77
C LYS A 20 -3.34 2.65 -7.19
N ARG A 21 -4.59 2.82 -6.77
CA ARG A 21 -5.06 4.08 -6.19
C ARG A 21 -4.45 4.33 -4.81
N TRP A 22 -4.38 3.30 -3.96
CA TRP A 22 -3.75 3.37 -2.66
C TRP A 22 -2.27 3.72 -2.78
N PHE A 23 -1.53 3.04 -3.67
CA PHE A 23 -0.13 3.37 -3.98
C PHE A 23 0.05 4.84 -4.37
N ASN A 24 -0.77 5.33 -5.30
CA ASN A 24 -0.68 6.73 -5.74
C ASN A 24 -0.91 7.73 -4.60
N MET A 25 -1.91 7.48 -3.75
CA MET A 25 -2.19 8.31 -2.57
C MET A 25 -1.03 8.30 -1.57
N ILE A 26 -0.36 7.15 -1.37
CA ILE A 26 0.84 7.07 -0.53
C ILE A 26 1.97 7.90 -1.13
N LEU A 27 2.19 7.80 -2.44
CA LEU A 27 3.26 8.55 -3.10
C LEU A 27 2.97 10.05 -3.13
N GLU A 28 1.72 10.48 -3.07
CA GLU A 28 1.32 11.89 -2.97
C GLU A 28 1.64 12.51 -1.61
N THR A 29 2.03 11.72 -0.60
CA THR A 29 2.57 12.26 0.67
C THR A 29 4.03 12.71 0.56
N TYR A 30 4.71 12.39 -0.54
CA TYR A 30 6.07 12.83 -0.81
C TYR A 30 6.07 14.15 -1.60
N PRO A 31 7.17 14.93 -1.57
CA PRO A 31 7.34 16.05 -2.48
C PRO A 31 7.07 15.65 -3.94
N SER A 32 6.48 16.56 -4.72
CA SER A 32 5.98 16.27 -6.07
C SER A 32 7.04 15.69 -7.02
N THR A 33 8.29 16.16 -6.91
CA THR A 33 9.45 15.64 -7.65
C THR A 33 9.71 14.17 -7.32
N THR A 34 9.77 13.83 -6.03
CA THR A 34 9.95 12.47 -5.53
C THR A 34 8.77 11.58 -5.93
N SER A 35 7.54 12.04 -5.74
CA SER A 35 6.32 11.31 -6.13
C SER A 35 6.34 10.92 -7.61
N ASN A 36 6.69 11.87 -8.49
CA ASN A 36 6.78 11.64 -9.93
C ASN A 36 7.86 10.62 -10.31
N PHE A 37 9.03 10.68 -9.65
CA PHE A 37 10.09 9.70 -9.84
C PHE A 37 9.64 8.29 -9.43
N LEU A 38 9.09 8.16 -8.21
CA LEU A 38 8.63 6.88 -7.65
C LEU A 38 7.49 6.25 -8.47
N LYS A 39 6.61 7.05 -9.09
CA LYS A 39 5.55 6.57 -9.98
C LYS A 39 6.07 6.08 -11.34
N LYS A 40 7.12 6.70 -11.88
CA LYS A 40 7.62 6.42 -13.25
C LYS A 40 8.67 5.32 -13.30
N GLN A 41 9.56 5.25 -12.31
CA GLN A 41 10.66 4.30 -12.30
C GLN A 41 10.16 2.91 -11.84
N LYS A 42 10.21 1.92 -12.74
CA LYS A 42 9.72 0.56 -12.47
C LYS A 42 10.81 -0.40 -11.98
N ASN A 43 12.08 -0.09 -12.22
CA ASN A 43 13.17 -0.96 -11.80
C ASN A 43 13.32 -0.94 -10.27
N CYS A 44 13.30 -2.11 -9.64
CA CYS A 44 13.34 -2.25 -8.18
C CYS A 44 14.65 -1.78 -7.54
N PHE A 45 15.78 -1.88 -8.24
CA PHE A 45 17.07 -1.40 -7.75
C PHE A 45 17.20 0.12 -7.86
N ALA A 46 16.64 0.71 -8.92
CA ALA A 46 16.60 2.17 -9.09
C ALA A 46 15.48 2.85 -8.28
N ASN A 47 14.45 2.10 -7.87
CA ASN A 47 13.31 2.58 -7.08
C ASN A 47 12.95 1.60 -5.96
N PRO A 48 13.84 1.42 -4.96
CA PRO A 48 13.58 0.50 -3.87
C PRO A 48 12.41 0.95 -3.00
N VAL A 49 12.19 2.27 -2.84
CA VAL A 49 11.09 2.83 -2.05
C VAL A 49 9.73 2.49 -2.68
N GLY A 50 9.53 2.83 -3.95
CA GLY A 50 8.27 2.55 -4.64
C GLY A 50 7.99 1.05 -4.76
N TYR A 51 9.03 0.26 -5.02
CA TYR A 51 8.89 -1.20 -5.08
C TYR A 51 8.44 -1.79 -3.73
N ASN A 52 9.13 -1.46 -2.63
CA ASN A 52 8.78 -2.00 -1.31
C ASN A 52 7.41 -1.52 -0.81
N ILE A 53 7.03 -0.27 -1.07
CA ILE A 53 5.68 0.22 -0.76
C ILE A 53 4.65 -0.62 -1.52
N SER A 54 4.85 -0.83 -2.84
CA SER A 54 3.91 -1.62 -3.65
C SER A 54 3.79 -3.07 -3.17
N GLN A 55 4.89 -3.71 -2.78
CA GLN A 55 4.87 -5.07 -2.24
C GLN A 55 4.18 -5.13 -0.88
N GLY A 56 4.51 -4.19 0.02
CA GLY A 56 3.93 -4.13 1.36
C GLY A 56 2.42 -3.92 1.33
N ILE A 57 1.90 -2.99 0.52
CA ILE A 57 0.44 -2.77 0.44
C ILE A 57 -0.29 -3.95 -0.21
N ASN A 58 0.35 -4.67 -1.14
CA ASN A 58 -0.23 -5.89 -1.70
C ASN A 58 -0.35 -6.97 -0.63
N GLY A 59 0.71 -7.21 0.15
CA GLY A 59 0.71 -8.18 1.24
C GLY A 59 -0.32 -7.84 2.33
N ILE A 60 -0.40 -6.57 2.74
CA ILE A 60 -1.41 -6.10 3.70
C ILE A 60 -2.82 -6.36 3.16
N PHE A 61 -3.08 -6.02 1.90
CA PHE A 61 -4.40 -6.22 1.30
C PHE A 61 -4.78 -7.71 1.23
N ASP A 62 -3.84 -8.57 0.85
CA ASP A 62 -4.06 -10.01 0.77
C ASP A 62 -4.38 -10.62 2.15
N GLU A 63 -3.64 -10.24 3.19
CA GLU A 63 -3.90 -10.75 4.53
C GLU A 63 -5.16 -10.15 5.16
N LEU A 64 -5.53 -8.91 4.85
CA LEU A 64 -6.83 -8.34 5.25
C LEU A 64 -8.01 -9.15 4.70
N LEU A 65 -7.85 -9.79 3.55
CA LEU A 65 -8.87 -10.67 2.98
C LEU A 65 -8.82 -12.10 3.57
N ASN A 66 -7.73 -12.46 4.25
CA ASN A 66 -7.48 -13.79 4.83
C ASN A 66 -7.44 -13.73 6.37
N GLU A 67 -8.59 -13.48 6.99
CA GLU A 67 -8.79 -13.48 8.46
C GLU A 67 -7.84 -12.57 9.28
N ALA A 68 -7.01 -11.75 8.61
CA ALA A 68 -6.08 -10.79 9.20
C ALA A 68 -5.15 -11.38 10.27
N ASP A 69 -4.42 -12.44 9.91
CA ASP A 69 -3.35 -12.98 10.74
C ASP A 69 -2.26 -11.91 11.00
N THR A 70 -2.17 -11.47 12.25
CA THR A 70 -1.30 -10.36 12.65
C THR A 70 0.17 -10.68 12.41
N ASP A 71 0.59 -11.94 12.57
CA ASP A 71 1.98 -12.35 12.36
C ASP A 71 2.36 -12.30 10.88
N LYS A 72 1.40 -12.53 9.98
CA LYS A 72 1.60 -12.41 8.52
C LYS A 72 1.56 -10.98 8.03
N VAL A 73 0.73 -10.13 8.64
CA VAL A 73 0.62 -8.70 8.27
C VAL A 73 1.82 -7.90 8.76
N SER A 74 2.35 -8.22 9.95
CA SER A 74 3.37 -7.43 10.64
C SER A 74 4.62 -7.13 9.80
N PRO A 75 5.22 -8.09 9.05
CA PRO A 75 6.36 -7.81 8.19
C PRO A 75 6.09 -6.78 7.10
N PHE A 76 4.89 -6.77 6.52
CA PHE A 76 4.52 -5.82 5.47
C PHE A 76 4.34 -4.41 6.02
N LEU A 77 3.74 -4.29 7.21
CA LEU A 77 3.64 -3.02 7.93
C LEU A 77 5.03 -2.48 8.30
N ASP A 78 5.87 -3.31 8.93
CA ASP A 78 7.21 -2.90 9.37
C ASP A 78 8.05 -2.36 8.21
N ASN A 79 8.02 -3.03 7.06
CA ASN A 79 8.78 -2.59 5.89
C ASN A 79 8.37 -1.17 5.44
N ILE A 80 7.06 -0.89 5.30
CA ILE A 80 6.58 0.44 4.90
C ILE A 80 6.89 1.50 5.96
N ILE A 81 6.65 1.17 7.23
CA ILE A 81 6.86 2.09 8.37
C ILE A 81 8.34 2.47 8.45
N ARG A 82 9.25 1.50 8.35
CA ARG A 82 10.70 1.72 8.38
C ARG A 82 11.17 2.58 7.22
N ILE A 83 10.67 2.33 6.01
CA ILE A 83 10.95 3.18 4.85
C ILE A 83 10.52 4.63 5.12
N LYS A 84 9.30 4.85 5.60
CA LYS A 84 8.81 6.20 5.89
C LYS A 84 9.58 6.85 7.05
N ALA A 85 10.00 6.10 8.06
CA ALA A 85 10.82 6.61 9.15
C ALA A 85 12.20 7.10 8.67
N VAL A 86 12.84 6.39 7.73
CA VAL A 86 14.11 6.82 7.11
C VAL A 86 13.93 8.01 6.17
N GLN A 87 12.72 8.26 5.68
CA GLN A 87 12.37 9.41 4.83
C GLN A 87 11.88 10.62 5.65
N ASP A 88 12.28 10.71 6.92
CA ASP A 88 11.98 11.81 7.86
C ASP A 88 10.48 12.08 8.13
N PHE A 89 9.60 11.11 7.87
CA PHE A 89 8.21 11.22 8.30
C PHE A 89 8.11 11.04 9.83
N SER A 90 7.26 11.85 10.47
CA SER A 90 6.93 11.63 11.88
C SER A 90 6.24 10.26 12.08
N PRO A 91 6.24 9.68 13.30
CA PRO A 91 5.57 8.41 13.55
C PRO A 91 4.10 8.38 13.11
N SER A 92 3.36 9.47 13.33
CA SER A 92 1.96 9.58 12.91
C SER A 92 1.82 9.61 11.39
N GLN A 93 2.72 10.29 10.68
CA GLN A 93 2.74 10.29 9.22
C GLN A 93 3.16 8.93 8.64
N ALA A 94 4.12 8.25 9.26
CA ALA A 94 4.58 6.91 8.86
C ALA A 94 3.46 5.87 8.96
N MET A 95 2.53 6.02 9.90
CA MET A 95 1.35 5.15 10.07
C MET A 95 0.14 5.55 9.24
N SER A 96 0.05 6.82 8.82
CA SER A 96 -1.16 7.38 8.19
C SER A 96 -1.61 6.67 6.90
N PHE A 97 -0.69 5.99 6.20
CA PHE A 97 -0.97 5.33 4.93
C PHE A 97 -2.05 4.24 5.03
N ILE A 98 -2.18 3.61 6.20
CA ILE A 98 -3.15 2.54 6.45
C ILE A 98 -4.58 3.05 6.20
N PHE A 99 -4.86 4.28 6.64
CA PHE A 99 -6.18 4.89 6.48
C PHE A 99 -6.48 5.30 5.04
N LEU A 100 -5.46 5.45 4.18
CA LEU A 100 -5.66 5.77 2.77
C LEU A 100 -6.35 4.63 1.99
N LEU A 101 -6.24 3.38 2.46
CA LEU A 101 -6.95 2.25 1.85
C LEU A 101 -8.47 2.47 1.82
N LYS A 102 -9.05 3.08 2.87
CA LYS A 102 -10.49 3.37 2.94
C LYS A 102 -10.94 4.42 1.91
N LYS A 103 -10.01 5.19 1.35
CA LYS A 103 -10.27 6.20 0.33
C LYS A 103 -9.94 5.70 -1.08
N ALA A 104 -9.24 4.56 -1.18
CA ALA A 104 -8.81 3.97 -2.43
C ALA A 104 -9.98 3.37 -3.23
#